data_AF-A0A3D5IXU8-F1
#
_entry.id   AF-A0A3D5IXU8-F1
#
_cell.length_a   1.000
_cell.length_b   1.000
_cell.length_c   1.000
_cell.angle_alpha   90.00
_cell.angle_beta   90.00
_cell.angle_gamma   90.00
#
_symmetry.space_group_name_H-M   'P 1'
#
loop_
_entity.id
_entity.type
_entity.pdbx_description
1 polymer ?
#
loop_
_entity_poly.entity_id
_entity_poly.type
_entity_poly.pdbx_seq_one_letter_code
_entity_poly.pdbx_strand_id
1 'polypeptide(L)'
;QKPWKEDDLLDILNIAIKDAEVGKVKNEAYLAIFGLKKEAEIQEIWQVIFQKIKNNISEKHAQTIEFLLKEGSLSTRIIKALNKNYSDEKIKSVYLKIADCLSKNQLFTI
;
A
#
# COMPACT_ATOMS: atom_id res chain seq x y z
N GLN A 1 15.94 -25.10 -2.56
CA GLN A 1 14.93 -24.49 -3.44
C GLN A 1 13.86 -23.85 -2.57
N LYS A 2 13.35 -22.66 -2.92
CA LYS A 2 12.20 -22.09 -2.20
C LYS A 2 10.95 -22.94 -2.51
N PRO A 3 10.02 -23.12 -1.57
CA PRO A 3 8.88 -24.03 -1.73
C PRO A 3 7.76 -23.51 -2.67
N TRP A 4 7.82 -22.24 -3.09
CA TRP A 4 6.90 -21.63 -4.07
C TRP A 4 7.58 -21.41 -5.43
N LYS A 5 6.78 -21.41 -6.48
CA LYS A 5 7.18 -21.17 -7.88
C LYS A 5 6.98 -19.70 -8.26
N GLU A 6 7.39 -19.36 -9.48
CA GLU A 6 7.21 -18.02 -10.04
C GLU A 6 5.71 -17.64 -10.15
N ASP A 7 4.86 -18.58 -10.55
CA ASP A 7 3.42 -18.37 -10.68
C ASP A 7 2.77 -17.95 -9.34
N ASP A 8 3.23 -18.52 -8.22
CA ASP A 8 2.75 -18.16 -6.88
C ASP A 8 3.06 -16.69 -6.54
N LEU A 9 4.20 -16.17 -7.00
CA LEU A 9 4.59 -14.78 -6.80
C LEU A 9 3.82 -13.84 -7.73
N LEU A 10 3.55 -14.29 -8.96
CA LEU A 10 2.72 -13.54 -9.91
C LEU A 10 1.31 -13.34 -9.36
N ASP A 11 0.71 -14.36 -8.75
CA ASP A 11 -0.60 -14.25 -8.12
C ASP A 11 -0.61 -13.23 -6.97
N ILE A 12 0.41 -13.25 -6.11
CA ILE A 12 0.56 -12.29 -5.02
C ILE A 12 0.73 -10.86 -5.56
N LEU A 13 1.53 -10.69 -6.63
CA LEU A 13 1.71 -9.40 -7.30
C LEU A 13 0.39 -8.89 -7.88
N ASN A 14 -0.38 -9.75 -8.54
CA ASN A 14 -1.68 -9.39 -9.11
C ASN A 14 -2.68 -8.98 -8.02
N ILE A 15 -2.69 -9.65 -6.87
CA ILE A 15 -3.48 -9.27 -5.70
C ILE A 15 -3.07 -7.87 -5.23
N ALA A 16 -1.76 -7.60 -5.09
CA ALA A 16 -1.26 -6.29 -4.66
C ALA A 16 -1.58 -5.17 -5.67
N ILE A 17 -1.61 -5.45 -6.97
CA ILE A 17 -1.99 -4.48 -8.00
C ILE A 17 -3.48 -4.14 -7.93
N LYS A 18 -4.33 -5.16 -7.76
CA LYS A 18 -5.79 -5.01 -7.79
C LYS A 18 -6.35 -4.43 -6.51
N ASP A 19 -5.94 -5.00 -5.38
CA ASP A 19 -6.54 -4.75 -4.07
C ASP A 19 -5.61 -3.95 -3.14
N ALA A 20 -4.43 -3.56 -3.62
CA ALA A 20 -3.47 -2.72 -2.90
C ALA A 20 -3.16 -3.26 -1.49
N GLU A 21 -3.22 -2.40 -0.47
CA GLU A 21 -2.84 -2.74 0.90
C GLU A 21 -3.74 -3.80 1.54
N VAL A 22 -5.00 -3.92 1.12
CA VAL A 22 -5.99 -4.87 1.67
C VAL A 22 -6.02 -6.22 0.93
N GLY A 23 -5.18 -6.39 -0.09
CA GLY A 23 -5.07 -7.63 -0.84
C GLY A 23 -4.66 -8.80 0.07
N LYS A 24 -5.38 -9.91 0.00
CA LYS A 24 -5.20 -11.05 0.91
C LYS A 24 -4.31 -12.13 0.30
N VAL A 25 -3.18 -12.41 0.97
CA VAL A 25 -2.26 -13.48 0.59
C VAL A 25 -2.54 -14.71 1.45
N LYS A 26 -2.70 -15.86 0.81
CA LYS A 26 -2.96 -17.16 1.46
C LYS A 26 -1.80 -18.15 1.36
N ASN A 27 -0.76 -17.82 0.59
CA ASN A 27 0.38 -18.71 0.41
C ASN A 27 1.20 -18.77 1.71
N GLU A 28 0.92 -19.77 2.55
CA GLU A 28 1.54 -19.94 3.87
C GLU A 28 3.07 -20.05 3.78
N ALA A 29 3.59 -20.72 2.73
CA ALA A 29 5.01 -20.89 2.55
C ALA A 29 5.72 -19.54 2.31
N TYR A 30 5.13 -18.68 1.47
CA TYR A 30 5.61 -17.31 1.27
C TYR A 30 5.53 -16.48 2.55
N LEU A 31 4.40 -16.55 3.25
CA LEU A 31 4.16 -15.81 4.49
C LEU A 31 5.10 -16.21 5.63
N ALA A 32 5.50 -17.48 5.69
CA ALA A 32 6.42 -17.99 6.69
C ALA A 32 7.79 -17.30 6.66
N ILE A 33 8.25 -16.79 5.51
CA ILE A 33 9.50 -15.99 5.41
C ILE A 33 9.42 -14.74 6.30
N PHE A 34 8.23 -14.17 6.39
CA PHE A 34 7.95 -12.97 7.17
C PHE A 34 7.52 -13.31 8.60
N GLY A 35 7.47 -14.59 8.97
CA GLY A 35 6.99 -15.03 10.28
C GLY A 35 5.48 -14.99 10.43
N LEU A 36 4.74 -14.88 9.32
CA LEU A 36 3.29 -14.88 9.27
C LEU A 36 2.79 -16.32 9.03
N LYS A 37 1.80 -16.77 9.80
CA LYS A 37 1.35 -18.19 9.83
C LYS A 37 -0.07 -18.43 9.30
N LYS A 38 -0.75 -17.37 8.88
CA LYS A 38 -2.16 -17.40 8.43
C LYS A 38 -2.30 -16.50 7.21
N GLU A 39 -3.48 -16.45 6.62
CA GLU A 39 -3.86 -15.38 5.69
C GLU A 39 -3.45 -14.02 6.26
N ALA A 40 -2.80 -13.21 5.44
CA ALA A 40 -2.32 -11.89 5.79
C ALA A 40 -2.59 -10.91 4.64
N GLU A 41 -2.82 -9.65 4.98
CA GLU A 41 -2.92 -8.57 4.02
C GLU A 41 -1.54 -8.14 3.52
N ILE A 42 -1.48 -7.60 2.30
CA ILE A 42 -0.25 -7.04 1.71
C ILE A 42 0.38 -6.00 2.66
N GLN A 43 -0.44 -5.20 3.34
CA GLN A 43 0.00 -4.23 4.33
C GLN A 43 0.79 -4.88 5.49
N GLU A 44 0.35 -6.01 6.00
CA GLU A 44 1.01 -6.71 7.12
C GLU A 44 2.39 -7.23 6.70
N ILE A 45 2.51 -7.76 5.47
CA ILE A 45 3.80 -8.19 4.90
C ILE A 45 4.76 -6.99 4.83
N TRP A 46 4.30 -5.86 4.29
CA TRP A 46 5.14 -4.66 4.20
C TRP A 46 5.51 -4.09 5.56
N GLN A 47 4.62 -4.13 6.55
CA GLN A 47 4.91 -3.70 7.91
C GLN A 47 6.04 -4.54 8.53
N VAL A 48 6.01 -5.87 8.36
CA VAL A 48 7.11 -6.74 8.84
C VAL A 48 8.44 -6.36 8.19
N ILE A 49 8.45 -6.14 6.87
CA ILE A 49 9.66 -5.73 6.14
C ILE A 49 10.15 -4.38 6.66
N PHE A 50 9.25 -3.40 6.78
CA PHE A 50 9.58 -2.05 7.21
C PHE A 50 10.16 -2.03 8.63
N GLN A 51 9.59 -2.76 9.58
CA GLN A 51 10.11 -2.83 10.95
C GLN A 51 11.56 -3.35 11.01
N LYS A 52 11.96 -4.22 10.07
CA LYS A 52 13.33 -4.75 9.99
C LYS A 52 14.33 -3.76 9.38
N ILE A 53 13.88 -2.85 8.51
CA ILE A 53 14.77 -1.97 7.74
C ILE A 53 14.65 -0.48 8.10
N LYS A 54 13.66 -0.07 8.91
CA LYS A 54 13.38 1.35 9.19
C LYS A 54 14.57 2.12 9.74
N ASN A 55 15.45 1.46 10.51
CA ASN A 55 16.64 2.08 11.08
C ASN A 55 17.82 2.15 10.09
N ASN A 56 17.71 1.48 8.93
CA ASN A 56 18.75 1.40 7.90
C ASN A 56 18.48 2.31 6.70
N ILE A 57 17.41 3.11 6.76
CA ILE A 57 17.04 4.07 5.72
C ILE A 57 16.98 5.47 6.33
N SER A 58 17.11 6.51 5.50
CA SER A 58 17.01 7.89 6.01
C SER A 58 15.67 8.14 6.69
N GLU A 59 15.66 8.97 7.72
CA GLU A 59 14.45 9.35 8.46
C GLU A 59 13.32 9.84 7.54
N LYS A 60 13.65 10.68 6.54
CA LYS A 60 12.70 11.17 5.54
C LYS A 60 11.98 10.03 4.80
N HIS A 61 12.75 9.02 4.37
CA HIS A 61 12.18 7.85 3.67
C HIS A 61 11.38 6.98 4.63
N ALA A 62 11.83 6.80 5.87
CA ALA A 62 11.09 6.06 6.88
C ALA A 62 9.72 6.69 7.17
N GLN A 63 9.67 8.01 7.40
CA GLN A 63 8.44 8.76 7.62
C GLN A 63 7.47 8.65 6.44
N THR A 64 7.99 8.70 5.21
CA THR A 64 7.18 8.55 3.99
C THR A 64 6.56 7.15 3.88
N ILE A 65 7.35 6.11 4.14
CA ILE A 65 6.86 4.72 4.10
C ILE A 65 5.86 4.48 5.23
N GLU A 66 6.12 4.99 6.44
CA GLU A 66 5.19 4.90 7.56
C GLU A 66 3.84 5.56 7.24
N PHE A 67 3.85 6.72 6.58
CA PHE A 67 2.64 7.35 6.08
C PHE A 67 1.89 6.45 5.10
N LEU A 68 2.57 5.86 4.11
CA LEU A 68 1.93 4.96 3.13
C LEU A 68 1.36 3.70 3.80
N LEU A 69 2.07 3.14 4.77
CA LEU A 69 1.62 1.99 5.56
C LEU A 69 0.50 2.33 6.53
N LYS A 70 0.24 3.60 6.81
CA LYS A 70 -0.87 4.02 7.68
C LYS A 70 -2.10 4.44 6.89
N GLU A 71 -1.90 5.25 5.85
CA GLU A 71 -2.99 5.87 5.10
C GLU A 71 -3.42 5.05 3.87
N GLY A 72 -2.65 4.03 3.51
CA GLY A 72 -2.89 3.13 2.39
C GLY A 72 -2.35 3.65 1.06
N SER A 73 -2.84 3.10 -0.03
CA SER A 73 -2.50 3.53 -1.39
C SER A 73 -3.10 4.89 -1.75
N LEU A 74 -2.60 5.51 -2.83
CA LEU A 74 -3.18 6.74 -3.36
C LEU A 74 -4.64 6.52 -3.80
N SER A 75 -4.96 5.39 -4.42
CA SER A 75 -6.33 5.04 -4.83
C SER A 75 -7.26 4.98 -3.62
N THR A 76 -6.86 4.31 -2.53
CA THR A 76 -7.63 4.30 -1.28
C THR A 76 -7.88 5.71 -0.77
N ARG A 77 -6.86 6.57 -0.79
CA ARG A 77 -7.02 7.96 -0.35
C ARG A 77 -7.97 8.76 -1.24
N ILE A 78 -7.91 8.57 -2.56
CA ILE A 78 -8.83 9.21 -3.51
C ILE A 78 -10.28 8.80 -3.22
N ILE A 79 -10.55 7.50 -3.09
CA ILE A 79 -11.89 6.99 -2.81
C ILE A 79 -12.43 7.51 -1.48
N LYS A 80 -11.61 7.51 -0.42
CA LYS A 80 -11.97 8.09 0.88
C LYS A 80 -12.25 9.61 0.75
N ALA A 81 -11.46 10.36 -0.02
CA ALA A 81 -11.66 11.81 -0.22
C ALA A 81 -12.93 12.15 -1.01
N LEU A 82 -13.36 11.28 -1.91
CA LEU A 82 -14.66 11.39 -2.60
C LEU A 82 -15.83 11.18 -1.62
N ASN A 83 -15.64 10.37 -0.56
CA ASN A 83 -16.62 10.12 0.50
C ASN A 83 -18.01 9.72 -0.07
N LYS A 84 -18.03 8.78 -1.02
CA LYS A 84 -19.22 8.32 -1.76
C LYS A 84 -19.95 9.41 -2.57
N ASN A 85 -19.38 10.61 -2.70
CA ASN A 85 -19.86 11.64 -3.61
C ASN A 85 -19.03 11.60 -4.91
N TYR A 86 -19.66 11.13 -5.98
CA TYR A 86 -19.07 11.00 -7.31
C TYR A 86 -19.59 12.04 -8.29
N SER A 87 -20.05 13.21 -7.79
CA SER A 87 -20.40 14.32 -8.67
C SER A 87 -19.18 14.86 -9.41
N ASP A 88 -19.39 15.42 -10.59
CA ASP A 88 -18.33 16.01 -11.41
C ASP A 88 -17.55 17.08 -10.64
N GLU A 89 -18.26 17.91 -9.85
CA GLU A 89 -17.64 18.94 -9.01
C GLU A 89 -16.74 18.32 -7.94
N LYS A 90 -17.20 17.25 -7.29
CA LYS A 90 -16.43 16.59 -6.24
C LYS A 90 -15.19 15.90 -6.81
N ILE A 91 -15.32 15.16 -7.91
CA ILE A 91 -14.21 14.53 -8.61
C ILE A 91 -13.18 15.59 -9.04
N LYS A 92 -13.62 16.68 -9.68
CA LYS A 92 -12.74 17.77 -10.12
C LYS A 92 -12.02 18.42 -8.94
N SER A 93 -12.70 18.64 -7.81
CA SER A 93 -12.08 19.20 -6.60
C SER A 93 -10.99 18.29 -6.01
N VAL A 94 -11.24 16.98 -5.94
CA VAL A 94 -10.25 16.00 -5.47
C VAL A 94 -9.06 15.94 -6.42
N TYR A 95 -9.31 15.94 -7.73
CA TYR A 95 -8.26 15.96 -8.74
C TYR A 95 -7.37 17.20 -8.63
N LEU A 96 -7.96 18.40 -8.47
CA LEU A 96 -7.19 19.64 -8.28
C LEU A 96 -6.35 19.61 -7.01
N LYS A 97 -6.86 19.01 -5.91
CA LYS A 97 -6.08 18.81 -4.68
C LYS A 97 -4.87 17.90 -4.92
N ILE A 98 -5.01 16.84 -5.72
CA ILE A 98 -3.88 15.96 -6.09
C ILE A 98 -2.85 16.75 -6.92
N ALA A 99 -3.29 17.54 -7.90
CA ALA A 99 -2.41 18.35 -8.72
C ALA A 99 -1.63 19.37 -7.89
N ASP A 100 -2.28 20.01 -6.91
CA ASP A 100 -1.62 20.92 -5.96
C ASP A 100 -0.56 20.19 -5.11
N CYS A 101 -0.89 19.02 -4.54
CA CYS A 101 0.05 18.20 -3.78
C CYS A 101 1.28 17.81 -4.62
N LEU A 102 1.07 17.38 -5.87
CA LEU A 102 2.14 17.05 -6.80
C LEU A 102 3.03 18.27 -7.10
N SER A 103 2.44 19.44 -7.34
CA SER A 103 3.19 20.67 -7.62
C SER A 103 4.09 21.11 -6.46
N LYS A 104 3.68 20.78 -5.22
CA LYS A 104 4.39 21.11 -3.98
C LYS A 104 5.30 19.98 -3.48
N ASN A 105 5.37 18.85 -4.19
CA ASN A 105 6.05 17.63 -3.74
C ASN A 105 5.59 17.18 -2.34
N GLN A 106 4.28 17.20 -2.12
CA GLN A 106 3.61 16.82 -0.89
C GLN A 106 2.78 15.55 -1.09
N LEU A 107 2.63 14.79 -0.02
CA LEU A 107 1.75 13.62 0.00
C LEU A 107 0.28 14.08 -0.02
N PHE A 108 -0.55 13.42 -0.84
CA PHE A 108 -1.99 13.64 -0.83
C PHE A 108 -2.61 13.10 0.46
N THR A 109 -3.19 13.98 1.26
CA THR A 109 -3.91 13.67 2.51
C THR A 109 -5.40 13.99 2.36
N ILE A 110 -6.24 13.38 3.20
CA ILE A 110 -7.70 13.57 3.17
C ILE A 110 -8.09 14.67 4.13
#